data_AF-A0A7S2CBA3-F1
#
_entry.id   AF-A0A7S2CBA3-F1
#
_cell.length_a   1.000
_cell.length_b   1.000
_cell.length_c   1.000
_cell.angle_alpha   90.00
_cell.angle_beta   90.00
_cell.angle_gamma   90.00
#
_symmetry.space_group_name_H-M   'P 1'
#
loop_
_entity.id
_entity.type
_entity.pdbx_description
1 polymer ?
#
loop_
_entity_poly.entity_id
_entity_poly.type
_entity_poly.pdbx_seq_one_letter_code
_entity_poly.pdbx_strand_id
1 'polypeptide(L)'
;MAASRGNAGAETFAATTCRALAAGHYQTDRQDGQDGQDGGTAMQGTVVKFSRPRVRRGMEETVTVRRPHTTLPAPETAAGPEGSVPAGGAVPTAVRRQRLTLFQGGALEAAEHLANHNGRDSDLEPDGKGNAPCVPCVLDFASDSNPGGGWRSKQQGTQEEELCRCSSLGICLEAHFERTGQANYMPSMGVVYAPEVLVLRRGSRRGGGRGGGRGGGRGG
;
A
#
# COMPACT_ATOMS: atom_id res chain seq x y z
N MET A 1 -16.68 0.63 46.72
CA MET A 1 -17.17 0.19 45.40
C MET A 1 -16.16 0.63 44.36
N ALA A 2 -15.28 -0.27 43.91
CA ALA A 2 -14.32 0.02 42.86
C ALA A 2 -15.04 -0.09 41.50
N ALA A 3 -15.08 1.00 40.74
CA ALA A 3 -15.59 0.99 39.38
C ALA A 3 -14.72 0.05 38.55
N SER A 4 -15.33 -1.06 38.09
CA SER A 4 -14.78 -1.93 37.07
C SER A 4 -14.37 -1.07 35.87
N ARG A 5 -13.07 -0.91 35.64
CA ARG A 5 -12.55 -0.40 34.37
C ARG A 5 -12.91 -1.44 33.33
N GLY A 6 -14.06 -1.24 32.68
CA GLY A 6 -14.50 -2.06 31.56
C GLY A 6 -13.33 -2.23 30.61
N ASN A 7 -12.97 -3.48 30.36
CA ASN A 7 -11.92 -3.87 29.44
C ASN A 7 -12.28 -3.25 28.09
N ALA A 8 -11.71 -2.08 27.78
CA ALA A 8 -11.92 -1.39 26.52
C ALA A 8 -11.44 -2.37 25.45
N GLY A 9 -12.40 -3.07 24.85
CA GLY A 9 -12.12 -4.23 24.00
C GLY A 9 -11.11 -3.81 22.95
N ALA A 10 -9.98 -4.52 22.90
CA ALA A 10 -8.87 -4.20 22.00
C ALA A 10 -9.42 -3.90 20.61
N GLU A 11 -9.36 -2.62 20.23
CA GLU A 11 -9.90 -2.15 18.97
C GLU A 11 -9.13 -2.85 17.85
N THR A 12 -9.86 -3.49 16.93
CA THR A 12 -9.22 -4.20 15.83
C THR A 12 -8.58 -3.20 14.87
N PHE A 13 -7.49 -3.59 14.21
CA PHE A 13 -6.85 -2.72 13.22
C PHE A 13 -7.86 -2.22 12.17
N ALA A 14 -8.75 -3.08 11.68
CA ALA A 14 -9.79 -2.69 10.73
C ALA A 14 -10.72 -1.59 11.25
N ALA A 15 -11.14 -1.66 12.52
CA ALA A 15 -11.98 -0.63 13.12
C ALA A 15 -11.25 0.72 13.17
N THR A 16 -9.97 0.72 13.53
CA THR A 16 -9.14 1.93 13.51
C THR A 16 -8.96 2.47 12.09
N THR A 17 -8.79 1.61 11.07
CA THR A 17 -8.71 2.03 9.66
C THR A 17 -9.97 2.77 9.26
N CYS A 18 -11.12 2.15 9.52
CA CYS A 18 -12.43 2.70 9.17
C CYS A 18 -12.65 4.05 9.86
N ARG A 19 -12.34 4.14 11.16
CA ARG A 19 -12.46 5.38 11.93
C ARG A 19 -11.58 6.48 11.36
N ALA A 20 -10.32 6.17 11.05
CA ALA A 20 -9.40 7.14 10.48
C ALA A 20 -9.88 7.67 9.13
N LEU A 21 -10.30 6.77 8.23
CA LEU A 21 -10.81 7.13 6.90
C LEU A 21 -12.08 7.99 7.00
N ALA A 22 -13.02 7.64 7.88
CA ALA A 22 -14.21 8.44 8.16
C ALA A 22 -13.86 9.81 8.76
N ALA A 23 -12.87 9.85 9.66
CA ALA A 23 -12.42 11.08 10.31
C ALA A 23 -11.62 11.99 9.37
N GLY A 24 -11.04 11.47 8.28
CA GLY A 24 -10.13 12.21 7.40
C GLY A 24 -8.76 12.51 8.02
N HIS A 25 -8.43 11.82 9.11
CA HIS A 25 -7.14 11.93 9.79
C HIS A 25 -6.82 10.64 10.55
N TYR A 26 -5.53 10.40 10.76
CA TYR A 26 -4.99 9.30 11.54
C TYR A 26 -4.01 9.86 12.57
N GLN A 27 -4.10 9.39 13.82
CA GLN A 27 -3.13 9.76 14.85
C GLN A 27 -2.12 8.63 14.98
N THR A 28 -0.84 8.95 14.76
CA THR A 28 0.24 7.97 14.93
C THR A 28 0.64 7.96 16.39
N ASP A 29 0.65 6.78 17.01
CA ASP A 29 1.36 6.61 18.28
C ASP A 29 2.85 6.74 17.99
N ARG A 30 3.50 7.73 18.61
CA ARG A 30 4.93 7.95 18.42
C ARG A 30 5.68 6.93 19.28
N GLN A 31 5.84 5.70 18.80
CA GLN A 31 6.81 4.76 19.38
C GLN A 31 7.10 3.58 18.43
N ASP A 32 8.03 3.80 17.52
CA ASP A 32 8.88 2.74 16.97
C ASP A 32 10.29 3.33 16.84
N GLY A 33 11.08 3.27 17.92
CA GLY A 33 12.55 3.31 17.76
C GLY A 33 13.36 4.44 18.39
N GLN A 34 12.97 5.00 19.54
CA GLN A 34 13.96 5.63 20.44
C GLN A 34 13.81 5.09 21.85
N ASP A 35 14.34 3.88 22.04
CA ASP A 35 14.67 3.34 23.36
C ASP A 35 15.82 4.19 23.94
N GLY A 36 15.47 5.25 24.66
CA GLY A 36 16.50 6.13 25.22
C GLY A 36 15.97 7.27 26.07
N GLN A 37 15.88 6.99 27.38
CA GLN A 37 15.92 7.92 28.53
C GLN A 37 14.69 8.80 28.82
N ASP A 38 13.92 8.32 29.80
CA ASP A 38 13.48 9.01 31.03
C ASP A 38 13.04 10.47 30.91
N GLY A 39 11.72 10.70 30.95
CA GLY A 39 11.18 12.05 31.20
C GLY A 39 9.69 12.24 30.93
N GLY A 40 8.82 11.54 31.68
CA GLY A 40 7.47 11.90 32.18
C GLY A 40 6.47 12.78 31.40
N THR A 41 6.70 13.14 30.14
CA THR A 41 5.82 14.05 29.41
C THR A 41 4.85 13.22 28.58
N ALA A 42 3.55 13.38 28.82
CA ALA A 42 2.50 12.77 28.00
C ALA A 42 2.67 13.24 26.55
N MET A 43 3.31 12.41 25.73
CA MET A 43 3.67 12.76 24.35
C MET A 43 2.42 12.72 23.48
N GLN A 44 1.99 13.88 22.97
CA GLN A 44 0.92 13.98 21.99
C GLN A 44 1.38 13.32 20.67
N GLY A 45 0.65 12.30 20.22
CA GLY A 45 0.88 11.66 18.92
C GLY A 45 0.69 12.64 17.75
N THR A 46 1.40 12.42 16.64
CA THR A 46 1.26 13.24 15.42
C THR A 46 -0.05 12.93 14.72
N VAL A 47 -0.83 13.98 14.39
CA VAL A 47 -2.05 13.83 13.59
C VAL A 47 -1.72 14.04 12.12
N VAL A 48 -1.88 12.99 11.32
CA VAL A 48 -1.74 13.03 9.86
C VAL A 48 -3.13 13.25 9.26
N LYS A 49 -3.33 14.38 8.59
CA LYS A 49 -4.58 14.68 7.87
C LYS A 49 -4.46 14.24 6.41
N PHE A 50 -5.54 13.71 5.87
CA PHE A 50 -5.62 13.36 4.45
C PHE A 50 -6.94 13.83 3.83
N SER A 51 -6.93 14.00 2.51
CA SER A 51 -8.08 14.53 1.78
C SER A 51 -9.20 13.49 1.69
N ARG A 52 -10.32 13.72 2.37
CA ARG A 52 -11.55 12.92 2.21
C ARG A 52 -12.02 12.83 0.75
N PRO A 53 -11.95 13.91 -0.06
CA PRO A 53 -12.19 13.81 -1.50
C PRO A 53 -11.36 12.74 -2.20
N ARG A 54 -10.10 12.52 -1.80
CA ARG A 54 -9.26 11.47 -2.41
C ARG A 54 -9.73 10.06 -2.05
N VAL A 55 -10.08 9.83 -0.78
CA VAL A 55 -10.66 8.54 -0.34
C VAL A 55 -11.95 8.24 -1.12
N ARG A 56 -12.84 9.24 -1.20
CA ARG A 56 -14.11 9.12 -1.91
C ARG A 56 -13.89 8.85 -3.41
N ARG A 57 -12.96 9.56 -4.04
CA ARG A 57 -12.58 9.34 -5.43
C ARG A 57 -12.11 7.91 -5.65
N GLY A 58 -11.23 7.39 -4.80
CA GLY A 58 -10.77 6.00 -4.89
C GLY A 58 -11.93 4.99 -4.86
N MET A 59 -12.94 5.21 -4.02
CA MET A 59 -14.15 4.36 -3.98
C MET A 59 -15.00 4.48 -5.27
N GLU A 60 -15.20 5.70 -5.77
CA GLU A 60 -16.02 5.98 -6.97
C GLU A 60 -15.35 5.48 -8.26
N GLU A 61 -14.02 5.60 -8.36
CA GLU A 61 -13.22 5.22 -9.52
C GLU A 61 -12.79 3.75 -9.49
N THR A 62 -13.06 3.01 -8.41
CA THR A 62 -12.80 1.56 -8.38
C THR A 62 -13.66 0.85 -9.41
N VAL A 63 -13.02 0.08 -10.29
CA VAL A 63 -13.68 -0.47 -11.49
C VAL A 63 -13.23 -1.88 -11.80
N THR A 64 -14.16 -2.70 -12.31
CA THR A 64 -13.84 -4.00 -12.90
C THR A 64 -13.33 -3.81 -14.32
N VAL A 65 -12.08 -4.21 -14.55
CA VAL A 65 -11.48 -4.18 -15.87
C VAL A 65 -11.56 -5.58 -16.47
N ARG A 66 -12.44 -5.76 -17.45
CA ARG A 66 -12.53 -6.99 -18.24
C ARG A 66 -11.49 -6.95 -19.35
N ARG A 67 -10.70 -8.02 -19.50
CA ARG A 67 -9.58 -8.09 -20.46
C ARG A 67 -8.53 -6.99 -20.19
N PRO A 68 -7.83 -7.04 -19.04
CA PRO A 68 -6.84 -6.02 -18.69
C PRO A 68 -5.73 -5.87 -19.74
N HIS A 69 -5.40 -6.94 -20.48
CA HIS A 69 -4.39 -6.94 -21.54
C HIS A 69 -4.74 -6.07 -22.76
N THR A 70 -6.01 -5.69 -22.96
CA THR A 70 -6.43 -4.82 -24.07
C THR A 70 -6.89 -3.43 -23.63
N THR A 71 -7.27 -3.29 -22.36
CA THR A 71 -7.96 -2.08 -21.85
C THR A 71 -7.08 -1.23 -20.97
N LEU A 72 -6.11 -1.82 -20.27
CA LEU A 72 -5.08 -1.05 -19.61
C LEU A 72 -4.11 -0.57 -20.69
N PRO A 73 -3.74 0.72 -20.69
CA PRO A 73 -2.69 1.19 -21.59
C PRO A 73 -1.48 0.28 -21.37
N ALA A 74 -0.94 -0.27 -22.46
CA ALA A 74 0.35 -0.92 -22.37
C ALA A 74 1.28 0.06 -21.66
N PRO A 75 2.13 -0.40 -20.70
CA PRO A 75 3.22 0.46 -20.26
C PRO A 75 3.89 0.97 -21.54
N GLU A 76 4.26 2.24 -21.62
CA GLU A 76 4.94 2.82 -22.80
C GLU A 76 6.16 1.95 -23.11
N THR A 77 5.92 0.89 -23.88
CA THR A 77 6.91 0.10 -24.54
C THR A 77 7.43 1.11 -25.51
N ALA A 78 8.70 1.46 -25.36
CA ALA A 78 9.41 2.22 -26.37
C ALA A 78 9.16 1.50 -27.69
N ALA A 79 8.15 1.95 -28.43
CA ALA A 79 7.76 1.40 -29.69
C ALA A 79 8.91 1.81 -30.59
N GLY A 80 9.84 0.88 -30.78
CA GLY A 80 10.86 1.03 -31.79
C GLY A 80 10.12 1.27 -33.10
N PRO A 81 10.33 2.41 -33.78
CA PRO A 81 9.68 2.62 -35.07
C PRO A 81 10.31 1.64 -36.06
N GLU A 82 9.60 0.55 -36.36
CA GLU A 82 9.83 -0.18 -37.61
C GLU A 82 9.28 0.67 -38.76
N GLY A 83 10.04 1.71 -39.16
CA GLY A 83 9.61 2.58 -40.26
C GLY A 83 10.42 3.85 -40.40
N SER A 84 11.35 3.82 -41.37
CA SER A 84 12.07 4.93 -42.00
C SER A 84 12.80 5.92 -41.08
N VAL A 85 14.13 5.76 -41.03
CA VAL A 85 15.11 6.68 -40.45
C VAL A 85 15.03 8.05 -41.14
N PRO A 86 14.67 9.14 -40.45
CA PRO A 86 14.97 10.49 -40.94
C PRO A 86 16.47 10.73 -40.80
N ALA A 87 17.14 10.99 -41.92
CA ALA A 87 18.55 11.35 -41.96
C ALA A 87 18.74 12.77 -41.38
N GLY A 88 19.10 12.87 -40.10
CA GLY A 88 19.59 14.11 -39.50
C GLY A 88 18.66 14.72 -38.46
N GLY A 89 18.94 14.43 -37.19
CA GLY A 89 18.29 15.05 -36.04
C GLY A 89 18.35 14.11 -34.86
N ALA A 90 19.20 14.41 -33.87
CA ALA A 90 19.54 13.53 -32.75
C ALA A 90 18.31 12.95 -32.04
N VAL A 91 18.21 11.61 -31.99
CA VAL A 91 17.14 10.88 -31.32
C VAL A 91 17.69 10.27 -30.03
N PRO A 92 17.36 10.82 -28.84
CA PRO A 92 17.61 10.11 -27.59
C PRO A 92 16.40 9.21 -27.29
N THR A 93 16.29 8.06 -27.95
CA THR A 93 15.42 6.96 -27.51
C THR A 93 16.16 6.15 -26.47
N ALA A 94 16.27 6.69 -25.25
CA ALA A 94 16.74 5.92 -24.12
C ALA A 94 15.68 4.86 -23.77
N VAL A 95 15.90 3.63 -24.23
CA VAL A 95 15.08 2.49 -23.83
C VAL A 95 15.20 2.34 -22.31
N ARG A 96 14.11 2.61 -21.59
CA ARG A 96 14.07 2.39 -20.14
C ARG A 96 14.31 0.91 -19.85
N ARG A 97 15.43 0.59 -19.23
CA ARG A 97 15.74 -0.77 -18.78
C ARG A 97 14.71 -1.18 -17.73
N GLN A 98 14.00 -2.28 -17.97
CA GLN A 98 13.14 -2.89 -16.95
C GLN A 98 14.03 -3.48 -15.86
N ARG A 99 13.74 -3.13 -14.60
CA ARG A 99 14.46 -3.65 -13.44
C ARG A 99 13.57 -4.62 -12.68
N LEU A 100 14.05 -5.85 -12.53
CA LEU A 100 13.45 -6.85 -11.65
C LEU A 100 14.19 -6.86 -10.32
N THR A 101 13.45 -6.79 -9.21
CA THR A 101 14.01 -6.85 -7.85
C THR A 101 13.20 -7.82 -7.03
N LEU A 102 13.88 -8.80 -6.41
CA LEU A 102 13.25 -9.69 -5.43
C LEU A 102 13.31 -9.01 -4.06
N PHE A 103 12.15 -8.82 -3.43
CA PHE A 103 12.03 -8.14 -2.14
C PHE A 103 11.53 -9.11 -1.07
N GLN A 104 12.21 -9.13 0.09
CA GLN A 104 11.81 -9.95 1.23
C GLN A 104 11.05 -9.08 2.24
N GLY A 105 9.73 -9.05 2.13
CA GLY A 105 8.85 -8.30 3.04
C GLY A 105 7.40 -8.25 2.54
N GLY A 106 6.59 -7.40 3.16
CA GLY A 106 5.19 -7.22 2.77
C GLY A 106 5.03 -6.42 1.47
N ALA A 107 3.87 -6.55 0.82
CA ALA A 107 3.59 -5.85 -0.44
C ALA A 107 3.62 -4.31 -0.28
N LEU A 108 3.13 -3.78 0.85
CA LEU A 108 3.18 -2.35 1.15
C LEU A 108 4.60 -1.87 1.46
N GLU A 109 5.43 -2.69 2.09
CA GLU A 109 6.84 -2.35 2.32
C GLU A 109 7.60 -2.27 1.00
N ALA A 110 7.34 -3.21 0.08
CA ALA A 110 7.92 -3.18 -1.26
C ALA A 110 7.46 -1.95 -2.05
N ALA A 111 6.17 -1.61 -1.99
CA ALA A 111 5.61 -0.42 -2.63
C ALA A 111 6.23 0.88 -2.08
N GLU A 112 6.36 1.00 -0.77
CA GLU A 112 7.03 2.12 -0.11
C GLU A 112 8.50 2.21 -0.52
N HIS A 113 9.21 1.08 -0.55
CA HIS A 113 10.60 1.02 -1.02
C HIS A 113 10.72 1.51 -2.47
N LEU A 114 9.84 1.06 -3.38
CA LEU A 114 9.83 1.53 -4.76
C LEU A 114 9.53 3.03 -4.88
N ALA A 115 8.57 3.54 -4.11
CA ALA A 115 8.23 4.96 -4.09
C ALA A 115 9.40 5.84 -3.61
N ASN A 116 10.19 5.36 -2.65
CA ASN A 116 11.33 6.09 -2.09
C ASN A 116 12.61 6.00 -2.95
N HIS A 117 12.80 4.91 -3.68
CA HIS A 117 14.06 4.65 -4.41
C HIS A 117 14.01 4.96 -5.92
N ASN A 118 12.83 4.97 -6.56
CA ASN A 118 12.73 5.24 -8.00
C ASN A 118 13.11 6.67 -8.41
N GLY A 119 13.32 7.59 -7.44
CA GLY A 119 13.85 8.93 -7.70
C GLY A 119 15.38 9.05 -7.65
N ARG A 120 16.12 8.01 -7.23
CA ARG A 120 17.56 8.12 -6.95
C ARG A 120 18.48 7.48 -7.99
N ASP A 121 17.99 6.54 -8.79
CA ASP A 121 18.80 5.91 -9.86
C ASP A 121 18.84 6.74 -11.15
N SER A 122 18.41 8.01 -11.11
CA SER A 122 18.63 8.95 -12.21
C SER A 122 20.05 9.51 -12.18
N ASP A 123 21.05 8.63 -12.28
CA ASP A 123 22.47 8.98 -12.43
C ASP A 123 22.78 9.63 -13.80
N LEU A 124 21.77 10.05 -14.57
CA LEU A 124 21.94 10.38 -15.98
C LEU A 124 21.45 11.75 -16.45
N GLU A 125 20.75 12.57 -15.66
CA GLU A 125 20.33 13.88 -16.18
C GLU A 125 20.51 15.01 -15.13
N PRO A 126 21.52 15.89 -15.28
CA PRO A 126 21.79 16.99 -14.37
C PRO A 126 20.79 18.16 -14.47
N ASP A 127 19.80 18.08 -15.36
CA ASP A 127 18.92 19.19 -15.72
C ASP A 127 17.85 19.58 -14.68
N GLY A 128 17.92 19.04 -13.45
CA GLY A 128 17.17 19.55 -12.30
C GLY A 128 15.63 19.49 -12.41
N LYS A 129 15.07 18.91 -13.48
CA LYS A 129 13.65 18.60 -13.58
C LYS A 129 13.35 17.45 -12.64
N GLY A 130 12.82 17.78 -11.46
CA GLY A 130 12.41 16.81 -10.45
C GLY A 130 11.60 15.68 -11.08
N ASN A 131 12.08 14.44 -10.91
CA ASN A 131 11.42 13.27 -11.45
C ASN A 131 10.01 13.20 -10.83
N ALA A 132 8.97 13.03 -11.66
CA ALA A 132 7.62 12.88 -11.14
C ALA A 132 7.59 11.70 -10.15
N PRO A 133 6.88 11.82 -9.01
CA PRO A 133 6.83 10.75 -8.02
C PRO A 133 6.29 9.47 -8.66
N CYS A 134 7.03 8.36 -8.51
CA CYS A 134 6.58 7.05 -8.96
C CYS A 134 5.46 6.56 -8.04
N VAL A 135 4.26 6.36 -8.58
CA VAL A 135 3.13 5.77 -7.85
C VAL A 135 3.14 4.26 -8.09
N PRO A 136 3.47 3.43 -7.09
CA PRO A 136 3.55 1.98 -7.28
C PRO A 136 2.16 1.37 -7.46
N CYS A 137 2.06 0.34 -8.32
CA CYS A 137 0.90 -0.54 -8.38
C CYS A 137 1.18 -1.81 -7.57
N VAL A 138 0.20 -2.25 -6.79
CA VAL A 138 0.29 -3.45 -5.95
C VAL A 138 -0.73 -4.47 -6.45
N LEU A 139 -0.28 -5.71 -6.66
CA LEU A 139 -1.17 -6.84 -6.94
C LEU A 139 -1.68 -7.41 -5.63
N ASP A 140 -3.00 -7.44 -5.49
CA ASP A 140 -3.70 -8.08 -4.37
C ASP A 140 -4.14 -9.50 -4.76
N PHE A 141 -3.78 -10.49 -3.94
CA PHE A 141 -4.29 -11.86 -4.04
C PHE A 141 -5.69 -11.95 -3.42
N ALA A 142 -6.64 -11.30 -4.10
CA ALA A 142 -7.99 -11.07 -3.64
C ALA A 142 -8.85 -12.34 -3.60
N SER A 143 -9.79 -12.39 -2.66
CA SER A 143 -10.87 -13.35 -2.64
C SER A 143 -11.89 -13.06 -3.75
N ASP A 144 -12.39 -14.12 -4.39
CA ASP A 144 -13.43 -14.05 -5.42
C ASP A 144 -14.83 -13.75 -4.85
N SER A 145 -15.03 -13.99 -3.56
CA SER A 145 -16.35 -14.09 -2.93
C SER A 145 -16.52 -13.12 -1.76
N ASN A 146 -15.44 -12.66 -1.13
CA ASN A 146 -15.49 -11.78 0.02
C ASN A 146 -14.54 -10.59 -0.17
N PRO A 147 -15.03 -9.35 -0.38
CA PRO A 147 -14.15 -8.20 -0.60
C PRO A 147 -13.24 -7.95 0.61
N GLY A 148 -11.93 -8.05 0.40
CA GLY A 148 -10.94 -7.94 1.46
C GLY A 148 -10.85 -9.18 2.36
N GLY A 149 -11.43 -10.30 1.94
CA GLY A 149 -11.48 -11.54 2.70
C GLY A 149 -12.08 -11.34 4.10
N GLY A 150 -11.31 -11.73 5.13
CA GLY A 150 -11.68 -11.59 6.53
C GLY A 150 -11.18 -10.30 7.20
N TRP A 151 -10.87 -9.22 6.47
CA TRP A 151 -10.10 -8.09 7.02
C TRP A 151 -10.74 -7.41 8.23
N ARG A 152 -12.09 -7.36 8.30
CA ARG A 152 -12.85 -6.85 9.46
C ARG A 152 -12.84 -7.77 10.67
N SER A 153 -12.55 -9.05 10.46
CA SER A 153 -12.52 -10.05 11.53
C SER A 153 -11.22 -9.96 12.34
N LYS A 154 -11.14 -10.78 13.39
CA LYS A 154 -9.89 -10.98 14.15
C LYS A 154 -8.91 -11.92 13.45
N GLN A 155 -9.34 -12.62 12.41
CA GLN A 155 -8.46 -13.50 11.64
C GLN A 155 -7.45 -12.66 10.89
N GLN A 156 -6.23 -13.17 10.83
CA GLN A 156 -5.12 -12.60 10.12
C GLN A 156 -4.38 -13.72 9.42
N GLY A 157 -3.98 -13.52 8.17
CA GLY A 157 -3.02 -14.43 7.55
C GLY A 157 -2.82 -14.30 6.06
N THR A 158 -3.67 -13.54 5.36
CA THR A 158 -3.50 -13.31 3.93
C THR A 158 -2.92 -11.92 3.65
N GLN A 159 -2.31 -11.80 2.47
CA GLN A 159 -1.84 -10.52 1.94
C GLN A 159 -3.02 -9.53 1.79
N GLU A 160 -4.14 -9.98 1.20
CA GLU A 160 -5.35 -9.17 1.00
C GLU A 160 -5.83 -8.51 2.30
N GLU A 161 -5.93 -9.28 3.38
CA GLU A 161 -6.41 -8.76 4.65
C GLU A 161 -5.44 -7.75 5.27
N GLU A 162 -4.13 -7.93 5.06
CA GLU A 162 -3.12 -6.96 5.48
C GLU A 162 -3.26 -5.66 4.68
N LEU A 163 -3.38 -5.76 3.36
CA LEU A 163 -3.61 -4.60 2.48
C LEU A 163 -4.85 -3.83 2.91
N CYS A 164 -5.96 -4.52 3.18
CA CYS A 164 -7.21 -3.89 3.59
C CYS A 164 -7.14 -3.25 4.99
N ARG A 165 -6.43 -3.85 5.94
CA ARG A 165 -6.25 -3.26 7.29
C ARG A 165 -5.25 -2.11 7.33
N CYS A 166 -4.29 -2.10 6.43
CA CYS A 166 -3.27 -1.06 6.39
C CYS A 166 -3.59 0.08 5.43
N SER A 167 -4.67 0.00 4.65
CA SER A 167 -5.00 1.00 3.64
C SER A 167 -6.50 1.28 3.48
N SER A 168 -6.87 2.16 2.55
CA SER A 168 -8.26 2.37 2.15
C SER A 168 -8.83 1.28 1.23
N LEU A 169 -8.04 0.28 0.83
CA LEU A 169 -8.44 -0.74 -0.14
C LEU A 169 -9.70 -1.49 0.29
N GLY A 170 -9.83 -1.89 1.56
CA GLY A 170 -10.99 -2.65 2.03
C GLY A 170 -12.31 -1.92 1.81
N ILE A 171 -12.33 -0.60 2.05
CA ILE A 171 -13.52 0.22 1.81
C ILE A 171 -13.79 0.39 0.30
N CYS A 172 -12.75 0.52 -0.52
CA CYS A 172 -12.90 0.57 -1.98
C CYS A 172 -13.52 -0.72 -2.54
N LEU A 173 -13.04 -1.88 -2.08
CA LEU A 173 -13.54 -3.19 -2.51
C LEU A 173 -14.99 -3.43 -2.07
N GLU A 174 -15.33 -3.07 -0.83
CA GLU A 174 -16.72 -3.18 -0.33
C GLU A 174 -17.68 -2.30 -1.12
N ALA A 175 -17.34 -1.02 -1.33
CA ALA A 175 -18.19 -0.10 -2.11
C ALA A 175 -18.32 -0.54 -3.58
N HIS A 176 -17.27 -1.14 -4.15
CA HIS A 176 -17.34 -1.72 -5.48
C HIS A 176 -18.25 -2.95 -5.51
N PHE A 177 -18.10 -3.87 -4.56
CA PHE A 177 -18.92 -5.06 -4.41
C PHE A 177 -20.41 -4.71 -4.25
N GLU A 178 -20.74 -3.72 -3.42
CA GLU A 178 -22.10 -3.21 -3.24
C GLU A 178 -22.71 -2.70 -4.55
N ARG A 179 -21.93 -1.98 -5.38
CA ARG A 179 -22.40 -1.48 -6.68
C ARG A 179 -22.60 -2.57 -7.73
N THR A 180 -21.67 -3.52 -7.83
CA THR A 180 -21.64 -4.48 -8.95
C THR A 180 -22.39 -5.76 -8.63
N GLY A 181 -22.55 -6.07 -7.34
CA GLY A 181 -23.02 -7.35 -6.85
C GLY A 181 -21.99 -8.47 -7.03
N GLN A 182 -22.23 -9.59 -6.35
CA GLN A 182 -21.33 -10.75 -6.31
C GLN A 182 -20.99 -11.29 -7.71
N ALA A 183 -21.96 -11.36 -8.62
CA ALA A 183 -21.77 -11.91 -9.97
C ALA A 183 -20.80 -11.10 -10.84
N ASN A 184 -20.56 -9.82 -10.50
CA ASN A 184 -19.72 -8.93 -11.31
C ASN A 184 -18.49 -8.38 -10.57
N TYR A 185 -18.34 -8.67 -9.27
CA TYR A 185 -17.22 -8.18 -8.47
C TYR A 185 -15.86 -8.68 -8.98
N MET A 186 -15.70 -10.00 -9.10
CA MET A 186 -14.46 -10.62 -9.55
C MET A 186 -14.71 -11.58 -10.72
N PRO A 187 -14.75 -11.08 -11.98
CA PRO A 187 -14.97 -11.95 -13.13
C PRO A 187 -13.78 -12.87 -13.34
N SER A 188 -14.03 -14.11 -13.80
CA SER A 188 -12.98 -15.14 -14.01
C SER A 188 -11.82 -14.69 -14.91
N MET A 189 -12.05 -13.69 -15.77
CA MET A 189 -11.07 -13.12 -16.69
C MET A 189 -11.05 -11.58 -16.60
N GLY A 190 -10.88 -11.05 -15.40
CA GLY A 190 -10.70 -9.61 -15.18
C GLY A 190 -9.97 -9.30 -13.87
N VAL A 191 -9.87 -8.01 -13.59
CA VAL A 191 -9.26 -7.48 -12.35
C VAL A 191 -10.12 -6.36 -11.82
N VAL A 192 -10.06 -6.12 -10.51
CA VAL A 192 -10.57 -4.88 -9.91
C VAL A 192 -9.40 -3.91 -9.79
N TYR A 193 -9.53 -2.74 -10.41
CA TYR A 193 -8.56 -1.66 -10.30
C TYR A 193 -9.07 -0.63 -9.29
N ALA A 194 -8.31 -0.39 -8.23
CA ALA A 194 -8.60 0.60 -7.20
C ALA A 194 -7.53 1.70 -7.20
N PRO A 195 -7.81 2.89 -7.77
CA PRO A 195 -6.85 3.99 -7.80
C PRO A 195 -6.76 4.71 -6.46
N GLU A 196 -5.69 5.50 -6.29
CA GLU A 196 -5.48 6.41 -5.16
C GLU A 196 -5.62 5.78 -3.75
N VAL A 197 -5.30 4.48 -3.61
CA VAL A 197 -5.35 3.79 -2.31
C VAL A 197 -4.41 4.47 -1.31
N LEU A 198 -4.96 4.91 -0.18
CA LEU A 198 -4.20 5.53 0.90
C LEU A 198 -3.68 4.45 1.85
N VAL A 199 -2.37 4.39 2.04
CA VAL A 199 -1.73 3.51 3.03
C VAL A 199 -1.58 4.28 4.35
N LEU A 200 -2.21 3.79 5.41
CA LEU A 200 -2.24 4.41 6.74
C LEU A 200 -1.21 3.81 7.70
N ARG A 201 -0.83 2.55 7.47
CA ARG A 201 0.05 1.79 8.34
C ARG A 201 1.01 0.95 7.51
N ARG A 202 2.21 0.72 8.06
CA ARG A 202 3.09 -0.32 7.54
C ARG A 202 2.49 -1.69 7.82
N GLY A 203 2.81 -2.65 6.93
CA GLY A 203 2.48 -4.05 7.14
C GLY A 203 3.07 -4.57 8.45
N SER A 204 2.35 -5.46 9.11
CA SER A 204 2.85 -6.12 10.32
C SER A 204 3.87 -7.15 9.88
N ARG A 205 5.15 -6.98 10.25
CA ARG A 205 6.13 -8.06 10.10
C ARG A 205 5.72 -9.22 10.99
N ARG A 206 4.93 -10.13 10.44
CA ARG A 206 4.62 -11.40 11.10
C ARG A 206 5.91 -12.13 11.37
N GLY A 207 6.35 -12.13 12.63
CA GLY A 207 7.18 -13.19 13.17
C GLY A 207 8.58 -13.34 12.57
N GLY A 208 9.13 -12.31 11.93
CA GLY A 208 10.58 -12.16 11.86
C GLY A 208 11.06 -11.78 13.26
N GLY A 209 10.93 -12.71 14.21
CA GLY A 209 11.47 -12.56 15.54
C GLY A 209 12.88 -12.02 15.34
N ARG A 210 13.12 -10.79 15.80
CA ARG A 210 14.46 -10.46 16.23
C ARG A 210 14.72 -11.56 17.24
N GLY A 211 15.42 -12.61 16.81
CA GLY A 211 16.10 -13.52 17.68
C GLY A 211 17.01 -12.59 18.47
N GLY A 212 16.48 -12.04 19.56
CA GLY A 212 17.26 -11.70 20.71
C GLY A 212 17.86 -13.02 21.14
N GLY A 213 18.90 -13.43 20.41
CA GLY A 213 19.89 -14.36 20.89
C GLY A 213 20.40 -13.69 22.14
N ARG A 214 19.74 -13.98 23.25
CA ARG A 214 20.34 -13.89 24.57
C ARG A 214 21.54 -14.81 24.44
N GLY A 215 22.68 -14.22 24.08
CA GLY A 215 23.98 -14.80 24.26
C GLY A 215 24.10 -15.10 25.74
N GLY A 216 23.62 -16.27 26.13
CA GLY A 216 23.88 -16.85 27.43
C GLY A 216 25.35 -17.20 27.46
N GLY A 217 26.18 -16.21 27.74
CA GLY A 217 27.54 -16.42 28.20
C GLY A 217 27.46 -17.22 29.50
N ARG A 218 27.63 -18.54 29.41
CA ARG A 218 28.05 -19.35 30.53
C ARG A 218 29.51 -19.01 30.78
N GLY A 219 29.75 -18.14 31.76
CA GLY A 219 31.06 -18.08 32.43
C GLY A 219 31.28 -19.40 33.17
N GLY A 220 32.45 -19.98 32.96
CA GLY A 220 32.98 -21.09 33.77
C GLY A 220 33.62 -20.60 35.06
#